data_AF-A0A7X4BIV7-F1
#
_entry.id   AF-A0A7X4BIV7-F1
#
_cell.length_a   1.000
_cell.length_b   1.000
_cell.length_c   1.000
_cell.angle_alpha   90.00
_cell.angle_beta   90.00
_cell.angle_gamma   90.00
#
_symmetry.space_group_name_H-M   'P 1'
#
loop_
_entity.id
_entity.type
_entity.pdbx_description
1 polymer ?
#
loop_
_entity_poly.entity_id
_entity_poly.type
_entity_poly.pdbx_seq_one_letter_code
_entity_poly.pdbx_strand_id
1 'polypeptide(L)'
;RHAQATFPENPFIHGLLGLDELCLQAKKYSAERPVGASDLRNFAGAIAAAGATKGVFVTTSDFTAAAREFVRLSPTRIVLINGSDLAKLLVEHGVGVRTKRTLEIKRIDEDYFQSEDR
;
A
#
# COMPACT_ATOMS: atom_id res chain seq x y z
N ARG A 1 -6.06 -12.43 19.27
CA ARG A 1 -4.59 -12.60 19.29
C ARG A 1 -4.00 -11.52 18.39
N HIS A 2 -3.53 -10.43 18.97
CA HIS A 2 -3.05 -9.24 18.27
C HIS A 2 -1.58 -9.43 17.90
N ALA A 3 -1.28 -9.66 16.62
CA ALA A 3 0.08 -9.49 16.13
C ALA A 3 0.33 -7.98 15.99
N GLN A 4 1.04 -7.40 16.95
CA GLN A 4 1.81 -6.17 16.73
C GLN A 4 3.15 -6.62 16.16
N ALA A 5 3.36 -6.43 14.87
CA ALA A 5 4.72 -6.36 14.34
C ALA A 5 5.22 -4.95 14.68
N THR A 6 5.74 -4.79 15.88
CA THR A 6 6.56 -3.61 16.22
C THR A 6 7.88 -3.82 15.49
N PHE A 7 8.04 -3.17 14.33
CA PHE A 7 9.34 -3.08 13.68
C PHE A 7 10.26 -2.31 14.65
N PRO A 8 11.39 -2.90 15.07
CA PRO A 8 12.25 -2.31 16.08
C PRO A 8 12.85 -1.03 15.53
N GLU A 9 12.49 0.13 16.10
CA GLU A 9 13.16 1.47 16.15
C GLU A 9 13.92 2.00 14.90
N ASN A 10 13.89 1.30 13.77
CA ASN A 10 14.73 1.53 12.61
C ASN A 10 13.91 1.30 11.34
N PRO A 11 13.36 2.36 10.72
CA PRO A 11 12.48 2.28 9.54
C PRO A 11 13.23 1.99 8.23
N PHE A 12 14.53 1.63 8.30
CA PHE A 12 15.40 1.44 7.15
C PHE A 12 15.45 -0.03 6.75
N ILE A 13 14.95 -0.34 5.55
CA ILE A 13 15.28 -1.56 4.84
C ILE A 13 16.45 -1.21 3.91
N HIS A 14 17.69 -1.50 4.33
CA HIS A 14 18.84 -1.37 3.43
C HIS A 14 18.82 -2.53 2.44
N GLY A 15 18.51 -2.22 1.18
CA GLY A 15 18.68 -3.17 0.09
C GLY A 15 20.16 -3.29 -0.26
N LEU A 16 20.75 -4.48 -0.05
CA LEU A 16 21.83 -4.94 -0.91
C LEU A 16 21.37 -4.71 -2.36
N LEU A 17 22.21 -4.14 -3.23
CA LEU A 17 21.98 -3.83 -4.67
C LEU A 17 21.82 -2.34 -5.08
N GLY A 18 22.30 -1.37 -4.30
CA GLY A 18 22.53 0.00 -4.81
C GLY A 18 21.25 0.79 -5.11
N LEU A 19 20.18 0.52 -4.38
CA LEU A 19 18.94 1.30 -4.44
C LEU A 19 19.03 2.48 -3.48
N ASP A 20 18.67 3.68 -3.97
CA ASP A 20 18.39 4.86 -3.14
C ASP A 20 17.63 4.42 -1.87
N GLU A 21 18.14 4.76 -0.69
CA GLU A 21 17.55 4.35 0.58
C GLU A 21 16.05 4.68 0.64
N LEU A 22 15.22 3.65 0.77
CA LEU A 22 13.76 3.77 0.86
C LEU A 22 13.34 3.59 2.32
N CYS A 23 12.88 4.67 2.94
CA CYS A 23 12.31 4.58 4.28
C CYS A 23 10.89 3.99 4.21
N LEU A 24 10.59 2.99 5.04
CA LEU A 24 9.25 2.41 5.14
C LEU A 24 8.70 2.62 6.55
N GLN A 25 7.55 3.27 6.66
CA GLN A 25 6.80 3.35 7.91
C GLN A 25 5.43 2.71 7.75
N ALA A 26 5.09 1.77 8.63
CA ALA A 26 3.79 1.15 8.70
C ALA A 26 3.12 1.48 10.03
N LYS A 27 1.94 2.11 9.99
CA LYS A 27 1.13 2.38 11.18
C LYS A 27 -0.18 1.60 11.13
N LYS A 28 -0.45 0.85 12.19
CA LYS A 28 -1.75 0.20 12.40
C LYS A 28 -2.67 1.16 13.14
N TYR A 29 -3.56 1.82 12.41
CA TYR A 29 -4.61 2.64 12.99
C TYR A 29 -5.98 2.00 12.79
N SER A 30 -6.88 2.23 13.75
CA SER A 30 -8.31 1.96 13.58
C SER A 30 -8.86 2.80 12.41
N ALA A 31 -9.90 2.31 11.74
CA ALA A 31 -10.52 3.02 10.62
C ALA A 31 -10.95 4.46 10.97
N GLU A 32 -11.23 4.71 12.24
CA GLU A 32 -11.69 5.98 12.81
C GLU A 32 -10.58 7.03 13.01
N ARG A 33 -9.30 6.68 12.79
CA ARG A 33 -8.18 7.61 12.97
C ARG A 33 -7.35 7.73 11.69
N PRO A 34 -7.75 8.63 10.76
CA PRO A 34 -6.97 8.90 9.58
C PRO A 34 -5.63 9.57 9.94
N VAL A 35 -4.60 9.29 9.14
CA VAL A 35 -3.26 9.84 9.31
C VAL A 35 -3.26 11.33 8.97
N GLY A 36 -2.69 12.13 9.87
CA GLY A 36 -2.62 13.58 9.76
C GLY A 36 -1.33 14.08 9.12
N ALA A 37 -1.30 15.36 8.75
CA ALA A 37 -0.10 16.00 8.22
C ALA A 37 1.07 16.02 9.21
N SER A 38 0.80 15.97 10.53
CA SER A 38 1.85 15.89 11.56
C SER A 38 2.63 14.58 11.49
N ASP A 39 1.94 13.46 11.28
CA ASP A 39 2.60 12.15 11.13
C ASP A 39 3.52 12.14 9.90
N LEU A 40 3.05 12.69 8.79
CA LEU A 40 3.82 12.75 7.55
C LEU A 40 4.97 13.76 7.62
N ARG A 41 4.81 14.88 8.35
CA ARG A 41 5.92 15.82 8.63
C ARG A 41 7.02 15.16 9.45
N ASN A 42 6.65 14.42 10.49
CA ASN A 42 7.62 13.69 11.30
C ASN A 42 8.36 12.63 10.45
N PHE A 43 7.63 11.93 9.59
CA PHE A 43 8.22 10.96 8.67
C PHE A 43 9.15 11.61 7.64
N ALA A 44 8.77 12.74 7.04
CA ALA A 44 9.62 13.52 6.15
C ALA A 44 10.93 13.95 6.82
N GLY A 45 10.85 14.38 8.09
CA GLY A 45 12.03 14.71 8.90
C GLY A 45 12.95 13.50 9.11
N ALA A 46 12.38 12.31 9.37
CA ALA A 46 13.16 11.08 9.51
C ALA A 46 13.84 10.66 8.19
N ILE A 47 13.15 10.79 7.05
CA ILE A 47 13.74 10.54 5.72
C ILE A 47 14.94 11.48 5.48
N ALA A 48 14.77 12.77 5.77
CA ALA A 48 15.84 13.76 5.59
C ALA A 48 17.02 13.50 6.52
N ALA A 49 16.76 13.15 7.79
CA ALA A 49 17.81 12.81 8.76
C ALA A 49 18.61 11.56 8.35
N ALA A 50 17.99 10.64 7.62
CA ALA A 50 18.62 9.46 7.07
C ALA A 50 19.43 9.71 5.79
N GLY A 51 19.31 10.90 5.17
CA GLY A 51 19.90 11.16 3.86
C GLY A 51 19.15 10.54 2.68
N ALA A 52 17.98 9.94 2.94
CA ALA A 52 17.11 9.38 1.92
C ALA A 52 16.32 10.48 1.19
N THR A 53 15.91 10.20 -0.05
CA THR A 53 15.12 11.13 -0.87
C THR A 53 13.67 10.68 -1.05
N LYS A 54 13.38 9.43 -0.67
CA LYS A 54 12.11 8.75 -0.93
C LYS A 54 11.66 7.96 0.30
N GLY A 55 10.35 7.87 0.50
CA GLY A 55 9.77 7.01 1.53
C GLY A 55 8.39 6.52 1.16
N VAL A 56 7.99 5.40 1.77
CA VAL A 56 6.65 4.83 1.66
C VAL A 56 6.00 4.86 3.04
N PHE A 57 4.84 5.51 3.14
CA PHE A 57 4.02 5.51 4.34
C PHE A 57 2.80 4.63 4.13
N VAL A 58 2.69 3.58 4.94
CA VAL A 58 1.62 2.59 4.90
C VAL A 58 0.73 2.75 6.14
N THR A 59 -0.59 2.78 5.93
CA THR A 59 -1.58 2.73 7.02
C THR A 59 -2.69 1.73 6.71
N THR A 60 -3.28 1.14 7.75
CA THR A 60 -4.51 0.33 7.64
C THR A 60 -5.78 1.19 7.60
N SER A 61 -5.68 2.49 7.89
CA SER A 61 -6.76 3.48 7.78
C SER A 61 -6.64 4.29 6.49
N ASP A 62 -6.98 5.57 6.50
CA ASP A 62 -6.81 6.49 5.37
C ASP A 62 -6.03 7.75 5.76
N PHE A 63 -5.72 8.61 4.79
CA PHE A 63 -5.04 9.88 5.00
C PHE A 63 -6.05 11.04 5.01
N THR A 64 -5.80 12.07 5.82
CA THR A 64 -6.57 13.31 5.75
C THR A 64 -6.25 14.12 4.49
N ALA A 65 -7.13 15.04 4.08
CA ALA A 65 -6.87 15.95 2.96
C ALA A 65 -5.58 16.77 3.19
N ALA A 66 -5.37 17.27 4.41
CA ALA A 66 -4.17 18.00 4.80
C ALA A 66 -2.89 17.13 4.72
N ALA A 67 -2.98 15.83 5.01
CA ALA A 67 -1.87 14.90 4.85
C ALA A 67 -1.47 14.73 3.37
N ARG A 68 -2.46 14.54 2.48
CA ARG A 68 -2.22 14.45 1.03
C ARG A 68 -1.67 15.76 0.46
N GLU A 69 -2.19 16.88 0.94
CA GLU A 69 -1.70 18.23 0.61
C GLU A 69 -0.23 18.39 0.96
N PHE A 70 0.13 18.06 2.20
CA PHE A 70 1.51 18.14 2.66
C PHE A 70 2.47 17.34 1.78
N VAL A 71 2.11 16.10 1.44
CA VAL A 71 2.96 15.24 0.58
C VAL A 71 3.12 15.81 -0.81
N ARG A 72 2.06 16.41 -1.38
CA ARG A 72 2.15 17.01 -2.72
C ARG A 72 3.09 18.21 -2.77
N LEU A 73 3.16 18.98 -1.68
CA LEU A 73 4.02 20.16 -1.57
C LEU A 73 5.42 19.84 -1.03
N SER A 74 5.61 18.63 -0.48
CA SER A 74 6.89 18.22 0.11
C SER A 74 7.96 17.98 -0.97
N PRO A 75 9.18 18.49 -0.78
CA PRO A 75 10.30 18.18 -1.67
C PRO A 75 10.73 16.71 -1.55
N THR A 76 10.50 16.08 -0.38
CA THR A 76 10.72 14.65 -0.17
C THR A 76 9.62 13.85 -0.83
N ARG A 77 9.99 12.87 -1.67
CA ARG A 77 9.02 12.03 -2.38
C ARG A 77 8.45 10.96 -1.45
N ILE A 78 7.23 11.17 -0.96
CA ILE A 78 6.53 10.23 -0.09
C ILE A 78 5.40 9.56 -0.88
N VAL A 79 5.43 8.23 -0.94
CA VAL A 79 4.32 7.42 -1.48
C VAL A 79 3.40 7.05 -0.33
N LEU A 80 2.10 7.26 -0.52
CA LEU A 80 1.08 6.94 0.46
C LEU A 80 0.35 5.66 0.05
N ILE A 81 0.28 4.68 0.96
CA ILE A 81 -0.50 3.45 0.78
C ILE A 81 -1.51 3.38 1.92
N ASN A 82 -2.79 3.54 1.60
CA ASN A 82 -3.86 3.43 2.59
C ASN A 82 -4.35 1.97 2.71
N GLY A 83 -5.32 1.74 3.60
CA GLY A 83 -5.81 0.38 3.86
C GLY A 83 -6.46 -0.28 2.64
N SER A 84 -7.11 0.50 1.77
CA SER A 84 -7.74 -0.03 0.55
C SER A 84 -6.71 -0.41 -0.50
N ASP A 85 -5.71 0.43 -0.71
CA ASP A 85 -4.61 0.16 -1.64
C ASP A 85 -3.75 -1.00 -1.14
N LEU A 86 -3.48 -1.05 0.16
CA LEU A 86 -2.82 -2.18 0.80
C LEU A 86 -3.61 -3.48 0.58
N ALA A 87 -4.93 -3.48 0.79
CA ALA A 87 -5.76 -4.66 0.56
C ALA A 87 -5.74 -5.13 -0.89
N LYS A 88 -5.77 -4.20 -1.87
CA LYS A 88 -5.63 -4.55 -3.29
C LYS A 88 -4.28 -5.21 -3.57
N LEU A 89 -3.18 -4.63 -3.10
CA LEU A 89 -1.84 -5.18 -3.27
C LEU A 89 -1.72 -6.58 -2.64
N LEU A 90 -2.30 -6.79 -1.45
CA LEU A 90 -2.32 -8.10 -0.80
C LEU A 90 -3.08 -9.14 -1.63
N VAL A 91 -4.22 -8.77 -2.22
CA VAL A 91 -5.00 -9.66 -3.09
C VAL A 91 -4.26 -9.95 -4.38
N GLU A 92 -3.74 -8.92 -5.05
CA GLU A 92 -3.03 -9.02 -6.34
C GLU A 92 -1.78 -9.90 -6.25
N HIS A 93 -1.02 -9.79 -5.15
CA HIS A 93 0.19 -10.57 -4.93
C HIS A 93 -0.03 -11.86 -4.14
N GLY A 94 -1.28 -12.20 -3.79
CA GLY A 94 -1.58 -13.44 -3.06
C GLY A 94 -1.07 -13.48 -1.62
N VAL A 95 -0.81 -12.33 -0.99
CA VAL A 95 -0.26 -12.24 0.37
C VAL A 95 -1.39 -12.25 1.41
N GLY A 96 -1.40 -13.26 2.28
CA GLY A 96 -2.37 -13.33 3.39
C GLY A 96 -3.82 -13.55 2.94
N VAL A 97 -4.04 -13.91 1.68
CA VAL A 97 -5.35 -14.19 1.09
C VAL A 97 -5.48 -15.68 0.76
N ARG A 98 -6.73 -16.16 0.69
CA ARG A 98 -7.05 -17.53 0.25
C ARG A 98 -8.23 -17.48 -0.69
N THR A 99 -8.14 -18.19 -1.81
CA THR A 99 -9.27 -18.35 -2.73
C THR A 99 -10.43 -19.04 -2.00
N LYS A 100 -11.53 -18.32 -1.83
CA LYS A 100 -12.74 -18.86 -1.19
C LYS A 100 -13.62 -19.63 -2.18
N ARG A 101 -13.74 -19.15 -3.42
CA ARG A 101 -14.54 -19.76 -4.49
C ARG A 101 -14.04 -19.28 -5.85
N THR A 102 -14.01 -20.18 -6.83
CA THR A 102 -13.79 -19.84 -8.24
C THR A 102 -15.14 -19.76 -8.94
N LEU A 103 -15.39 -18.67 -9.67
CA LEU A 103 -16.58 -18.50 -10.51
C LEU A 103 -16.12 -18.51 -11.97
N GLU A 104 -16.66 -19.45 -12.75
CA GLU A 104 -16.45 -19.52 -14.19
C GLU A 104 -17.65 -18.86 -14.87
N ILE A 105 -17.43 -17.74 -15.55
CA ILE A 105 -18.47 -17.05 -16.30
C ILE A 105 -18.45 -17.58 -17.72
N LYS A 106 -19.48 -18.35 -18.10
CA LYS A 106 -19.63 -18.90 -19.45
C LYS A 106 -20.55 -18.00 -20.27
N ARG A 107 -20.16 -17.72 -21.51
CA ARG A 107 -21.01 -17.10 -22.53
C ARG A 107 -21.46 -18.20 -23.49
N ILE A 108 -22.68 -18.08 -24.02
CA ILE A 108 -23.15 -18.95 -25.09
C ILE A 108 -22.28 -18.68 -26.32
N ASP A 109 -21.72 -19.74 -26.88
CA ASP A 109 -21.00 -19.72 -28.16
C ASP A 109 -22.04 -19.86 -29.27
N GLU A 110 -22.43 -18.74 -29.88
CA GLU A 110 -23.43 -18.73 -30.95
C GLU A 110 -22.92 -19.42 -32.22
N ASP A 111 -21.62 -19.43 -32.48
CA ASP A 111 -21.02 -20.03 -33.68
C ASP A 111 -21.08 -21.57 -33.64
N TYR A 112 -20.94 -22.15 -32.45
CA TYR A 112 -21.15 -23.59 -32.24
C TYR A 112 -22.56 -24.04 -32.69
N PHE A 113 -23.58 -23.23 -32.43
CA PHE A 113 -24.98 -23.58 -32.73
C PHE A 113 -25.44 -23.23 -34.16
N GLN A 114 -24.62 -22.57 -34.98
CA GLN A 114 -24.99 -22.19 -36.35
C GLN A 114 -24.68 -23.25 -37.43
N SER A 115 -24.09 -24.39 -37.07
CA SER A 115 -23.54 -25.35 -38.05
C SER A 115 -24.39 -26.59 -38.36
N GLU A 116 -25.61 -26.73 -37.81
CA GLU A 116 -26.44 -27.96 -37.98
C GLU A 116 -27.71 -27.80 -38.84
N ASP A 117 -27.92 -26.67 -39.54
CA ASP A 117 -29.07 -26.48 -40.43
C ASP A 117 -28.83 -26.93 -41.90
N ARG A 118 -28.10 -28.04 -42.14
CA ARG A 118 -27.91 -28.61 -43.50
C ARG A 118 -28.54 -29.98 -43.70
#